data_AF-A0A086A383-F1
#
_entry.id   AF-A0A086A383-F1
#
_cell.length_a   1.000
_cell.length_b   1.000
_cell.length_c   1.000
_cell.angle_alpha   90.00
_cell.angle_beta   90.00
_cell.angle_gamma   90.00
#
_symmetry.space_group_name_H-M   'P 1'
#
loop_
_entity.id
_entity.type
_entity.pdbx_description
1 polymer ?
#
loop_
_entity_poly.entity_id
_entity_poly.type
_entity_poly.pdbx_seq_one_letter_code
_entity_poly.pdbx_strand_id
1 'polypeptide(L)'
;MKNISINNEPLELNIDKSYYIIDALYLSDIKKELSSTNGLPKDEAIRNSVFPYTDTPFAKYKSDKSSFFVTQIKKMDYDEVIEGDASFFSTDTGLIALILEDILMELIKDYNYEDLVDSKDELINEKYWEKLVSKFNSTDIGLVLANMNSENDFDGSGTYRII
;
A
#
# COMPACT_ATOMS: atom_id res chain seq x y z
N MET A 1 -16.55 -8.32 5.84
CA MET A 1 -15.18 -8.53 6.36
C MET A 1 -14.44 -7.23 6.14
N LYS A 2 -13.78 -6.69 7.18
CA LYS A 2 -13.11 -5.39 7.09
C LYS A 2 -11.67 -5.63 6.66
N ASN A 3 -11.30 -5.22 5.45
CA ASN A 3 -9.93 -5.25 4.94
C ASN A 3 -9.23 -3.90 5.18
N ILE A 4 -9.61 -3.23 6.26
CA ILE A 4 -9.09 -1.95 6.70
C ILE A 4 -8.61 -2.14 8.13
N SER A 5 -7.41 -1.68 8.43
CA SER A 5 -6.84 -1.60 9.77
C SER A 5 -6.71 -0.13 10.19
N ILE A 6 -7.41 0.25 11.25
CA ILE A 6 -7.42 1.61 11.82
C ILE A 6 -6.72 1.65 13.19
N ASN A 7 -6.87 0.60 13.99
CA ASN A 7 -6.43 0.53 15.39
C ASN A 7 -5.61 -0.75 15.65
N ASN A 8 -4.63 -1.05 14.79
CA ASN A 8 -3.78 -2.24 14.91
C ASN A 8 -4.49 -3.60 14.76
N GLU A 9 -5.75 -3.64 14.31
CA GLU A 9 -6.37 -4.90 13.94
C GLU A 9 -5.59 -5.57 12.80
N PRO A 10 -5.39 -6.89 12.87
CA PRO A 10 -4.66 -7.59 11.83
C PRO A 10 -5.44 -7.56 10.52
N LEU A 11 -4.71 -7.41 9.42
CA LEU A 11 -5.20 -7.68 8.08
C LEU A 11 -5.01 -9.16 7.78
N GLU A 12 -6.03 -9.79 7.19
CA GLU A 12 -5.91 -11.17 6.72
C GLU A 12 -5.34 -11.20 5.31
N LEU A 13 -4.26 -11.96 5.11
CA LEU A 13 -3.53 -12.15 3.86
C LEU A 13 -3.44 -13.64 3.52
N ASN A 14 -3.21 -13.95 2.25
CA ASN A 14 -2.94 -15.30 1.79
C ASN A 14 -1.48 -15.69 2.10
N ILE A 15 -1.30 -16.83 2.78
CA ILE A 15 0.01 -17.41 3.05
C ILE A 15 0.72 -17.72 1.71
N ASP A 16 2.05 -17.53 1.70
CA ASP A 16 2.94 -17.76 0.55
C ASP A 16 2.67 -16.86 -0.66
N LYS A 17 1.87 -15.80 -0.49
CA LYS A 17 1.64 -14.80 -1.53
C LYS A 17 2.47 -13.53 -1.28
N SER A 18 2.78 -12.85 -2.39
CA SER A 18 3.55 -11.61 -2.42
C SER A 18 2.62 -10.41 -2.56
N TYR A 19 2.86 -9.40 -1.73
CA TYR A 19 2.10 -8.16 -1.69
C TYR A 19 3.01 -6.97 -1.97
N TYR A 20 2.49 -6.00 -2.71
CA TYR A 20 3.00 -4.63 -2.71
C TYR A 20 2.50 -3.92 -1.46
N ILE A 21 3.39 -3.16 -0.85
CA ILE A 21 3.12 -2.36 0.34
C ILE A 21 3.53 -0.94 -0.04
N ILE A 22 2.54 -0.08 -0.23
CA ILE A 22 2.70 1.17 -0.96
C ILE A 22 1.76 2.25 -0.43
N ASP A 23 2.17 3.51 -0.53
CA ASP A 23 1.27 4.63 -0.29
C ASP A 23 0.07 4.60 -1.26
N ALA A 24 -1.14 4.80 -0.75
CA ALA A 24 -2.34 4.83 -1.56
C ALA A 24 -2.31 5.95 -2.63
N LEU A 25 -1.63 7.07 -2.38
CA LEU A 25 -1.46 8.14 -3.36
C LEU A 25 -0.68 7.65 -4.59
N TYR A 26 0.39 6.89 -4.36
CA TYR A 26 1.31 6.40 -5.40
C TYR A 26 0.64 5.44 -6.40
N LEU A 27 -0.46 4.80 -6.01
CA LEU A 27 -1.28 4.00 -6.94
C LEU A 27 -1.84 4.84 -8.10
N SER A 28 -2.09 6.14 -7.89
CA SER A 28 -2.52 7.05 -8.95
C SER A 28 -1.41 7.33 -9.95
N ASP A 29 -0.16 7.43 -9.49
CA ASP A 29 1.01 7.61 -10.36
C ASP A 29 1.26 6.35 -11.20
N ILE A 30 1.20 5.17 -10.57
CA ILE A 30 1.28 3.88 -11.27
C ILE A 30 0.18 3.80 -12.34
N LYS A 31 -1.07 4.12 -11.98
CA LYS A 31 -2.19 4.14 -12.92
C LYS A 31 -1.90 5.04 -14.12
N LYS A 32 -1.44 6.27 -13.87
CA LYS A 32 -1.18 7.27 -14.92
C LYS A 32 -0.12 6.78 -15.90
N GLU A 33 1.01 6.33 -15.40
CA GLU A 33 2.16 5.92 -16.21
C GLU A 33 1.96 4.55 -16.89
N LEU A 34 1.21 3.64 -16.26
CA LEU A 34 1.08 2.24 -16.72
C LEU A 34 -0.30 1.89 -17.28
N SER A 35 -1.19 2.88 -17.43
CA SER A 35 -2.55 2.72 -17.99
C SER A 35 -2.59 2.00 -19.36
N SER A 36 -1.50 2.12 -20.14
CA SER A 36 -1.39 1.55 -21.48
C SER A 36 -0.60 0.24 -21.55
N THR A 37 -0.08 -0.23 -20.42
CA THR A 37 0.77 -1.43 -20.36
C THR A 37 -0.08 -2.69 -20.18
N ASN A 38 0.23 -3.73 -20.96
CA ASN A 38 -0.38 -5.05 -20.79
C ASN A 38 0.41 -5.86 -19.76
N GLY A 39 -0.24 -6.22 -18.65
CA GLY A 39 0.35 -7.02 -17.57
C GLY A 39 1.11 -6.19 -16.54
N LEU A 40 1.57 -6.88 -15.48
CA LEU A 40 2.34 -6.26 -14.40
C LEU A 40 3.76 -5.95 -14.89
N PRO A 41 4.20 -4.68 -14.91
CA PRO A 41 5.57 -4.34 -15.22
C PRO A 41 6.51 -4.85 -14.14
N LYS A 42 7.78 -5.06 -14.49
CA LYS A 42 8.82 -5.40 -13.51
C LYS A 42 8.93 -4.29 -12.45
N ASP A 43 9.24 -4.66 -11.22
CA ASP A 43 9.42 -3.71 -10.11
C ASP A 43 10.42 -2.59 -10.47
N GLU A 44 11.53 -2.93 -11.14
CA GLU A 44 12.52 -1.95 -11.63
C GLU A 44 11.90 -0.91 -12.58
N ALA A 45 10.96 -1.32 -13.44
CA ALA A 45 10.29 -0.41 -14.34
C ALA A 45 9.35 0.53 -13.58
N ILE A 46 8.66 0.05 -12.56
CA ILE A 46 7.82 0.89 -11.69
C ILE A 46 8.71 1.91 -10.96
N ARG A 47 9.78 1.45 -10.28
CA ARG A 47 10.71 2.34 -9.56
C ARG A 47 11.30 3.40 -10.47
N ASN A 48 11.86 3.00 -11.62
CA ASN A 48 12.61 3.92 -12.46
C ASN A 48 11.72 4.83 -13.34
N SER A 49 10.54 4.37 -13.73
CA SER A 49 9.68 5.10 -14.67
C SER A 49 8.59 5.91 -13.97
N VAL A 50 8.00 5.34 -12.90
CA VAL A 50 6.91 5.99 -12.16
C VAL A 50 7.47 6.86 -11.03
N PHE A 51 8.54 6.39 -10.37
CA PHE A 51 9.08 7.01 -9.16
C PHE A 51 10.57 7.36 -9.25
N PRO A 52 11.04 8.08 -10.30
CA PRO A 52 12.46 8.40 -10.47
C PRO A 52 13.04 9.31 -9.36
N TYR A 53 12.21 9.75 -8.43
CA TYR A 53 12.53 10.68 -7.35
C TYR A 53 12.62 10.01 -5.96
N THR A 54 12.33 8.71 -5.85
CA THR A 54 12.45 7.95 -4.59
C THR A 54 12.97 6.55 -4.86
N ASP A 55 13.91 6.10 -4.04
CA ASP A 55 14.47 4.76 -4.13
C ASP A 55 13.55 3.70 -3.51
N THR A 56 12.61 4.14 -2.66
CA THR A 56 11.74 3.29 -1.85
C THR A 56 10.25 3.61 -2.07
N PRO A 57 9.70 3.62 -3.29
CA PRO A 57 8.28 3.94 -3.51
C PRO A 57 7.33 2.88 -2.95
N PHE A 58 7.76 1.62 -2.89
CA PHE A 58 6.99 0.51 -2.36
C PHE A 58 7.91 -0.59 -1.84
N ALA A 59 7.36 -1.43 -0.98
CA ALA A 59 8.00 -2.65 -0.51
C ALA A 59 7.30 -3.89 -1.07
N LYS A 60 8.02 -5.00 -1.03
CA LYS A 60 7.54 -6.35 -1.35
C LYS A 60 7.51 -7.16 -0.06
N TYR A 61 6.35 -7.68 0.27
CA TYR A 61 6.15 -8.53 1.44
C TYR A 61 5.64 -9.90 1.01
N LYS A 62 6.35 -10.96 1.37
CA LYS A 62 5.85 -12.33 1.22
C LYS A 62 5.25 -12.77 2.55
N SER A 63 3.94 -13.00 2.56
CA SER A 63 3.22 -13.45 3.75
C SER A 63 3.65 -14.86 4.14
N ASP A 64 4.13 -15.02 5.38
CA ASP A 64 4.42 -16.30 6.01
C ASP A 64 3.27 -16.78 6.92
N LYS A 65 2.36 -15.86 7.28
CA LYS A 65 1.21 -16.06 8.17
C LYS A 65 -0.02 -15.38 7.59
N SER A 66 -1.20 -15.94 7.91
CA SER A 66 -2.46 -15.38 7.46
C SER A 66 -2.75 -14.00 8.02
N SER A 67 -2.23 -13.66 9.21
CA SER A 67 -2.50 -12.36 9.84
C SER A 67 -1.27 -11.45 9.77
N PHE A 68 -1.45 -10.30 9.14
CA PHE A 68 -0.48 -9.20 9.11
C PHE A 68 -0.84 -8.15 10.15
N PHE A 69 0.11 -7.82 11.01
CA PHE A 69 -0.07 -6.79 12.04
C PHE A 69 0.68 -5.54 11.63
N VAL A 70 0.05 -4.37 11.75
CA VAL A 70 0.67 -3.08 11.41
C VAL A 70 1.94 -2.83 12.21
N THR A 71 2.08 -3.41 13.40
CA THR A 71 3.30 -3.36 14.23
C THR A 71 4.55 -3.96 13.55
N GLN A 72 4.39 -4.72 12.47
CA GLN A 72 5.46 -5.20 11.60
C GLN A 72 6.04 -4.09 10.71
N ILE A 73 5.34 -2.96 10.56
CA ILE A 73 5.84 -1.77 9.85
C ILE A 73 6.62 -0.92 10.85
N LYS A 74 7.92 -0.77 10.62
CA LYS A 74 8.81 0.04 11.46
C LYS A 74 9.31 1.25 10.70
N LYS A 75 9.24 2.42 11.34
CA LYS A 75 9.91 3.61 10.85
C LYS A 75 11.42 3.39 10.91
N MET A 76 12.10 3.84 9.87
CA MET A 76 13.54 3.71 9.71
C MET A 76 14.17 5.10 9.68
N ASP A 77 15.33 5.24 10.31
CA ASP A 77 16.14 6.44 10.14
C ASP A 77 16.83 6.43 8.77
N TYR A 78 17.18 7.61 8.26
CA TYR A 78 17.71 7.77 6.89
C TYR A 78 19.01 6.96 6.66
N ASP A 79 19.86 6.84 7.68
CA ASP A 79 21.11 6.08 7.64
C ASP A 79 20.90 4.55 7.70
N GLU A 80 19.71 4.08 8.04
CA GLU A 80 19.35 2.66 8.06
C GLU A 80 18.77 2.17 6.71
N VAL A 81 18.43 3.08 5.80
CA VAL A 81 17.85 2.75 4.49
C VAL A 81 18.91 2.15 3.58
N ILE A 82 18.66 0.93 3.10
CA ILE A 82 19.54 0.23 2.17
C ILE A 82 19.00 0.38 0.75
N GLU A 83 19.75 1.07 -0.11
CA GLU A 83 19.40 1.26 -1.52
C GLU A 83 19.19 -0.10 -2.22
N GLY A 84 18.08 -0.23 -2.94
CA GLY A 84 17.72 -1.46 -3.65
C GLY A 84 17.11 -2.58 -2.78
N ASP A 85 17.04 -2.42 -1.46
CA ASP A 85 16.32 -3.37 -0.60
C ASP A 85 14.80 -3.16 -0.75
N ALA A 86 14.13 -4.18 -1.31
CA ALA A 86 12.70 -4.16 -1.58
C ALA A 86 11.83 -4.28 -0.32
N SER A 87 12.40 -4.38 0.89
CA SER A 87 11.63 -4.36 2.15
C SER A 87 11.30 -2.96 2.65
N PHE A 88 11.89 -1.91 2.04
CA PHE A 88 11.65 -0.52 2.41
C PHE A 88 10.61 0.16 1.51
N PHE A 89 9.81 1.03 2.09
CA PHE A 89 8.87 1.89 1.37
C PHE A 89 8.74 3.26 2.04
N SER A 90 8.31 4.24 1.27
CA SER A 90 8.03 5.59 1.69
C SER A 90 6.53 5.86 1.64
N THR A 91 6.05 6.74 2.52
CA THR A 91 4.66 7.20 2.51
C THR A 91 4.62 8.71 2.73
N ASP A 92 3.80 9.38 1.92
CA ASP A 92 3.51 10.81 2.01
C ASP A 92 2.22 11.06 2.78
N THR A 93 1.29 10.11 2.77
CA THR A 93 -0.07 10.29 3.29
C THR A 93 -0.36 9.52 4.57
N GLY A 94 0.46 8.50 4.89
CA GLY A 94 0.17 7.55 5.97
C GLY A 94 -0.96 6.55 5.64
N LEU A 95 -1.53 6.60 4.42
CA LEU A 95 -2.46 5.59 3.92
C LEU A 95 -1.66 4.52 3.18
N ILE A 96 -1.56 3.34 3.78
CA ILE A 96 -0.74 2.25 3.24
C ILE A 96 -1.64 1.15 2.70
N ALA A 97 -1.51 0.85 1.42
CA ALA A 97 -2.20 -0.25 0.76
C ALA A 97 -1.31 -1.49 0.72
N LEU A 98 -1.88 -2.64 1.08
CA LEU A 98 -1.32 -3.96 0.88
C LEU A 98 -2.07 -4.62 -0.28
N ILE A 99 -1.40 -4.88 -1.40
CA ILE A 99 -2.05 -5.34 -2.63
C ILE A 99 -1.35 -6.58 -3.15
N LEU A 100 -2.08 -7.68 -3.29
CA LEU A 100 -1.57 -8.91 -3.89
C LEU A 100 -1.01 -8.62 -5.29
N GLU A 101 0.21 -9.08 -5.55
CA GLU A 101 0.97 -8.76 -6.76
C GLU A 101 0.19 -9.01 -8.05
N ASP A 102 -0.51 -10.14 -8.12
CA ASP A 102 -1.24 -10.60 -9.30
C ASP A 102 -2.42 -9.68 -9.69
N ILE A 103 -2.93 -8.87 -8.76
CA ILE A 103 -4.12 -8.03 -8.99
C ILE A 103 -3.83 -6.54 -9.06
N LEU A 104 -2.58 -6.09 -8.85
CA LEU A 104 -2.24 -4.66 -8.82
C LEU A 104 -2.77 -3.92 -10.06
N MET A 105 -2.49 -4.45 -11.26
CA MET A 105 -2.92 -3.84 -12.52
C MET A 105 -4.44 -3.82 -12.70
N GLU A 106 -5.16 -4.77 -12.11
CA GLU A 106 -6.62 -4.80 -12.14
C GLU A 106 -7.24 -3.80 -11.16
N LEU A 107 -6.62 -3.63 -10.00
CA LEU A 107 -7.04 -2.67 -8.99
C LEU A 107 -6.87 -1.23 -9.49
N ILE A 108 -5.68 -0.88 -9.99
CA ILE A 108 -5.36 0.51 -10.37
C ILE A 108 -6.21 1.03 -11.53
N LYS A 109 -6.80 0.16 -12.37
CA LYS A 109 -7.68 0.59 -13.46
C LYS A 109 -8.86 1.42 -12.95
N ASP A 110 -9.47 0.98 -11.86
CA ASP A 110 -10.65 1.61 -11.27
C ASP A 110 -10.30 2.51 -10.08
N TYR A 111 -9.04 2.52 -9.65
CA TYR A 111 -8.55 3.31 -8.52
C TYR A 111 -8.50 4.82 -8.82
N ASN A 112 -8.86 5.63 -7.84
CA ASN A 112 -8.75 7.08 -7.83
C ASN A 112 -8.53 7.52 -6.37
N TYR A 113 -7.39 8.14 -6.11
CA TYR A 113 -7.05 8.60 -4.76
C TYR A 113 -8.01 9.70 -4.26
N GLU A 114 -8.40 10.64 -5.12
CA GLU A 114 -9.33 11.71 -4.74
C GLU A 114 -10.67 11.14 -4.28
N ASP A 115 -11.19 10.13 -4.98
CA ASP A 115 -12.44 9.45 -4.60
C ASP A 115 -12.28 8.66 -3.29
N LEU A 116 -11.08 8.15 -2.98
CA LEU A 116 -10.77 7.46 -1.74
C LEU A 116 -10.76 8.41 -0.54
N VAL A 117 -10.26 9.63 -0.69
CA VAL A 117 -10.16 10.60 0.42
C VAL A 117 -11.31 11.61 0.45
N ASP A 118 -12.23 11.59 -0.53
CA ASP A 118 -13.44 12.43 -0.54
C ASP A 118 -14.46 11.97 0.52
N SER A 119 -14.19 12.32 1.77
CA SER A 119 -15.04 12.07 2.93
C SER A 119 -15.13 13.32 3.80
N LYS A 120 -16.32 13.55 4.38
CA LYS A 120 -16.59 14.72 5.24
C LYS A 120 -16.20 14.50 6.69
N ASP A 121 -16.42 13.28 7.19
CA ASP A 121 -16.39 12.96 8.62
C ASP A 121 -15.45 11.79 8.94
N GLU A 122 -15.02 11.03 7.93
CA GLU A 122 -14.17 9.84 8.09
C GLU A 122 -12.80 10.05 7.42
N LEU A 123 -11.80 9.26 7.81
CA LEU A 123 -10.46 9.30 7.21
C LEU A 123 -10.45 8.94 5.72
N ILE A 124 -11.39 8.09 5.29
CA ILE A 124 -11.57 7.68 3.90
C ILE A 124 -13.05 7.58 3.55
N ASN A 125 -13.34 7.59 2.26
CA ASN A 125 -14.62 7.22 1.68
C ASN A 125 -14.76 5.68 1.68
N GLU A 126 -15.22 5.10 2.80
CA GLU A 126 -15.38 3.64 2.93
C GLU A 126 -16.29 3.06 1.82
N LYS A 127 -17.30 3.79 1.35
CA LYS A 127 -18.20 3.33 0.28
C LYS A 127 -17.48 3.18 -1.06
N TYR A 128 -16.59 4.12 -1.38
CA TYR A 128 -15.74 4.03 -2.56
C TYR A 128 -14.82 2.82 -2.44
N TRP A 129 -14.15 2.67 -1.29
CA TRP A 129 -13.25 1.55 -1.02
C TRP A 129 -13.95 0.19 -1.17
N GLU A 130 -15.09 0.01 -0.50
CA GLU A 130 -15.91 -1.21 -0.58
C GLU A 130 -16.29 -1.55 -2.02
N LYS A 131 -16.72 -0.55 -2.79
CA LYS A 131 -17.06 -0.73 -4.20
C LYS A 131 -15.85 -1.17 -5.01
N LEU A 132 -14.71 -0.50 -4.83
CA LEU A 132 -13.46 -0.79 -5.54
C LEU A 132 -13.00 -2.23 -5.27
N VAL A 133 -13.02 -2.67 -4.00
CA VAL A 133 -12.48 -3.97 -3.59
C VAL A 133 -13.47 -5.12 -3.73
N SER A 134 -14.76 -4.85 -4.01
CA SER A 134 -15.83 -5.85 -4.08
C SER A 134 -15.62 -6.99 -5.09
N LYS A 135 -14.77 -6.79 -6.10
CA LYS A 135 -14.44 -7.80 -7.12
C LYS A 135 -13.28 -8.72 -6.74
N PHE A 136 -12.60 -8.47 -5.61
CA PHE A 136 -11.45 -9.23 -5.13
C PHE A 136 -11.78 -10.01 -3.86
N ASN A 137 -10.94 -10.96 -3.48
CA ASN A 137 -11.09 -11.60 -2.18
C ASN A 137 -10.63 -10.64 -1.09
N SER A 138 -11.21 -10.79 0.10
CA SER A 138 -10.87 -9.95 1.26
C SER A 138 -9.40 -10.07 1.70
N THR A 139 -8.71 -11.11 1.26
CA THR A 139 -7.28 -11.37 1.53
C THR A 139 -6.34 -10.81 0.48
N ASP A 140 -6.87 -10.31 -0.63
CA ASP A 140 -6.05 -9.85 -1.75
C ASP A 140 -5.64 -8.39 -1.60
N ILE A 141 -6.41 -7.61 -0.83
CA ILE A 141 -6.20 -6.18 -0.63
C ILE A 141 -6.48 -5.83 0.82
N GLY A 142 -5.55 -5.14 1.46
CA GLY A 142 -5.73 -4.50 2.76
C GLY A 142 -5.38 -3.01 2.70
N LEU A 143 -5.97 -2.23 3.59
CA LEU A 143 -5.66 -0.82 3.76
C LEU A 143 -5.33 -0.56 5.23
N VAL A 144 -4.25 0.15 5.49
CA VAL A 144 -3.87 0.62 6.82
C VAL A 144 -4.02 2.13 6.85
N LEU A 145 -4.72 2.62 7.86
CA LEU A 145 -4.88 4.04 8.11
C LEU A 145 -4.01 4.43 9.32
N ALA A 146 -3.00 5.27 9.12
CA ALA A 146 -2.48 6.06 10.22
C ALA A 146 -3.46 7.19 10.54
N ASN A 147 -3.90 7.26 11.78
CA ASN A 147 -4.54 8.43 12.35
C ASN A 147 -3.61 9.00 13.44
N MET A 148 -3.67 10.31 13.69
CA MET A 148 -3.04 10.93 14.87
C MET A 148 -3.50 10.29 16.20
N ASN A 149 -4.64 9.60 16.20
CA ASN A 149 -5.16 8.83 17.34
C ASN A 149 -4.90 7.32 17.25
N SER A 150 -4.35 6.82 16.14
CA SER A 150 -3.97 5.42 16.02
C SER A 150 -2.62 5.21 16.70
N GLU A 151 -2.40 4.04 17.28
CA GLU A 151 -1.08 3.65 17.80
C GLU A 151 0.00 3.56 16.69
N ASN A 152 -0.38 3.75 15.43
CA ASN A 152 0.49 3.75 14.25
C ASN A 152 0.62 5.18 13.71
N ASP A 153 1.57 5.93 14.26
CA ASP A 153 1.90 7.25 13.72
C ASP A 153 2.81 7.07 12.49
N PHE A 154 2.20 7.06 11.30
CA PHE A 154 2.96 7.18 10.06
C PHE A 154 3.16 8.66 9.75
N ASP A 155 4.33 9.16 10.11
CA ASP A 155 4.76 10.50 9.70
C ASP A 155 4.76 10.59 8.17
N GLY A 156 4.11 11.63 7.64
CA GLY A 156 4.20 11.99 6.24
C GLY A 156 5.65 12.27 5.86
N SER A 157 6.08 11.74 4.71
CA SER A 157 7.47 11.73 4.22
C SER A 157 8.43 10.82 5.01
N GLY A 158 7.91 9.82 5.74
CA GLY A 158 8.73 8.81 6.42
C GLY A 158 9.10 7.63 5.51
N THR A 159 10.25 6.99 5.82
CA THR A 159 10.64 5.69 5.26
C THR A 159 10.44 4.60 6.29
N TYR A 160 9.90 3.47 5.85
CA TYR A 160 9.49 2.36 6.69
C TYR A 160 10.00 1.04 6.12
N ARG A 161 10.12 0.05 7.00
CA ARG A 161 10.50 -1.33 6.65
C ARG A 161 9.51 -2.31 7.26
N ILE A 162 9.31 -3.43 6.57
CA ILE A 162 8.54 -4.55 7.07
C ILE A 162 9.48 -5.57 7.69
N ILE A 163 9.24 -5.93 8.96
CA ILE A 163 10.07 -6.86 9.75
C ILE A 163 9.39 -8.20 10.02
#